data_AF-A0A1V3XBB4-F1
#
_entry.id   AF-A0A1V3XBB4-F1
#
_cell.length_a   1.000
_cell.length_b   1.000
_cell.length_c   1.000
_cell.angle_alpha   90.00
_cell.angle_beta   90.00
_cell.angle_gamma   90.00
#
_symmetry.space_group_name_H-M   'P 1'
#
loop_
_entity.id
_entity.type
_entity.pdbx_description
1 polymer ?
#
loop_
_entity_poly.entity_id
_entity_poly.type
_entity_poly.pdbx_seq_one_letter_code
_entity_poly.pdbx_strand_id
1 'polypeptide(L)'
;MAVATVAGLVSAGAVHVGAAPEVRLVDAGNPLAGQPFYVDPASAAMAAARNANPPSPQLTAVANTPQAYWLDQAFPAGSVGARVAGYTGAAQAAGSMPIFALYGIPHRDCGSYASGGFASGRTTASGSTASRPAWAARRRRSSSNPMHSTWPTACRLTSARNASI
;
A
#
# COMPACT_ATOMS: atom_id res chain seq x y z
N MET A 1 -47.08 26.75 -48.87
CA MET A 1 -45.71 26.22 -48.76
C MET A 1 -45.10 26.80 -47.48
N ALA A 2 -44.75 25.97 -46.51
CA ALA A 2 -44.23 26.39 -45.21
C ALA A 2 -42.71 26.10 -45.16
N VAL A 3 -41.91 27.10 -44.81
CA VAL A 3 -40.45 26.97 -44.65
C VAL A 3 -40.16 26.99 -43.15
N ALA A 4 -39.64 25.89 -42.62
CA ALA A 4 -39.23 25.76 -41.21
C ALA A 4 -37.73 26.01 -41.09
N THR A 5 -37.33 27.00 -40.29
CA THR A 5 -35.95 27.25 -39.91
C THR A 5 -35.62 26.48 -38.63
N VAL A 6 -34.63 25.59 -38.68
CA VAL A 6 -34.11 24.88 -37.49
C VAL A 6 -32.82 25.59 -37.05
N ALA A 7 -32.85 26.25 -35.90
CA ALA A 7 -31.67 26.80 -35.25
C ALA A 7 -31.05 25.74 -34.34
N GLY A 8 -29.89 25.19 -34.73
CA GLY A 8 -29.12 24.28 -33.90
C GLY A 8 -28.21 25.03 -32.94
N LEU A 9 -28.50 24.98 -31.64
CA LEU A 9 -27.54 25.36 -30.60
C LEU A 9 -26.52 24.22 -30.43
N VAL A 10 -25.25 24.48 -30.75
CA VAL A 10 -24.15 23.59 -30.39
C VAL A 10 -23.59 24.05 -29.05
N SER A 11 -23.93 23.33 -27.99
CA SER A 11 -23.35 23.54 -26.66
C SER A 11 -21.91 23.01 -26.64
N ALA A 12 -20.93 23.90 -26.64
CA ALA A 12 -19.53 23.56 -26.37
C ALA A 12 -19.38 23.14 -24.89
N GLY A 13 -19.38 21.82 -24.64
CA GLY A 13 -19.05 21.29 -23.32
C GLY A 13 -17.60 21.59 -23.00
N ALA A 14 -17.36 22.41 -21.98
CA ALA A 14 -16.03 22.66 -21.45
C ALA A 14 -15.46 21.33 -20.92
N VAL A 15 -14.39 20.84 -21.56
CA VAL A 15 -13.58 19.74 -21.03
C VAL A 15 -12.97 20.20 -19.70
N HIS A 16 -13.46 19.65 -18.59
CA HIS A 16 -12.82 19.79 -17.30
C HIS A 16 -11.48 19.05 -17.33
N VAL A 17 -10.41 19.80 -17.61
CA VAL A 17 -9.04 19.36 -17.35
C VAL A 17 -8.92 19.20 -15.85
N GLY A 18 -8.94 17.95 -15.36
CA GLY A 18 -8.77 17.65 -13.95
C GLY A 18 -7.51 18.32 -13.41
N ALA A 19 -7.62 18.95 -12.24
CA ALA A 19 -6.50 19.60 -11.59
C ALA A 19 -5.31 18.63 -11.49
N ALA A 20 -4.15 19.06 -12.00
CA ALA A 20 -2.91 18.32 -11.85
C ALA A 20 -2.68 18.04 -10.35
N PRO A 21 -2.17 16.84 -9.98
CA PRO A 21 -1.96 16.52 -8.58
C PRO A 21 -1.00 17.54 -7.97
N GLU A 22 -1.47 18.24 -6.94
CA GLU A 22 -0.63 19.17 -6.17
C GLU A 22 0.50 18.37 -5.51
N VAL A 23 1.72 18.55 -6.01
CA VAL A 23 2.94 18.01 -5.40
C VAL A 23 3.20 18.81 -4.14
N ARG A 24 2.57 18.39 -3.05
CA ARG A 24 2.75 18.98 -1.73
C ARG A 24 4.07 18.49 -1.17
N LEU A 25 5.10 19.34 -1.21
CA LEU A 25 6.38 19.09 -0.55
C LEU A 25 6.09 18.88 0.94
N VAL A 26 6.32 17.66 1.40
CA VAL A 26 6.45 17.37 2.83
C VAL A 26 7.68 18.12 3.33
N ASP A 27 7.62 18.62 4.57
CA ASP A 27 8.78 19.19 5.27
C ASP A 27 10.02 18.35 4.96
N ALA A 28 11.12 18.98 4.54
CA ALA A 28 12.25 18.30 3.89
C ALA A 28 13.05 17.34 4.79
N GLY A 29 12.55 17.05 6.00
CA GLY A 29 13.07 16.04 6.90
C GLY A 29 12.78 14.61 6.45
N ASN A 30 13.63 13.67 6.88
CA ASN A 30 13.43 12.25 6.64
C ASN A 30 12.10 11.79 7.27
N PRO A 31 11.10 11.32 6.49
CA PRO A 31 9.79 10.91 7.02
C PRO A 31 9.84 9.65 7.89
N LEU A 32 10.99 8.97 7.94
CA LEU A 32 11.24 7.81 8.77
C LEU A 32 11.90 8.16 10.11
N ALA A 33 12.32 9.42 10.29
CA ALA A 33 12.94 9.88 11.51
C ALA A 33 11.90 10.20 12.59
N GLY A 34 12.31 10.11 13.86
CA GLY A 34 11.52 10.56 15.01
C GLY A 34 10.72 9.46 15.72
N GLN A 35 10.63 8.24 15.18
CA GLN A 35 10.04 7.07 15.86
C GLN A 35 10.78 5.77 15.49
N PRO A 36 10.87 4.79 16.40
CA PRO A 36 11.37 3.46 16.05
C PRO A 36 10.40 2.76 15.08
N PHE A 37 10.90 1.79 14.32
CA PHE A 37 10.03 0.91 13.54
C PHE A 37 9.34 -0.13 14.43
N TYR A 38 8.15 -0.53 14.02
CA TYR A 38 7.33 -1.47 14.75
C TYR A 38 7.87 -2.90 14.66
N VAL A 39 8.02 -3.55 15.81
CA VAL A 39 8.30 -4.99 15.93
C VAL A 39 6.96 -5.70 16.07
N ASP A 40 6.66 -6.63 15.16
CA ASP A 40 5.42 -7.41 15.22
C ASP A 40 5.51 -8.49 16.31
N PRO A 41 4.75 -8.37 17.42
CA PRO A 41 4.76 -9.34 18.50
C PRO A 41 4.10 -10.68 18.12
N ALA A 42 3.45 -10.75 16.96
CA ALA A 42 2.81 -11.94 16.41
C ALA A 42 3.55 -12.51 15.18
N SER A 43 4.76 -12.03 14.88
CA SER A 43 5.56 -12.56 13.77
C SER A 43 5.95 -14.03 13.97
N ALA A 44 6.19 -14.74 12.88
CA ALA A 44 6.70 -16.11 12.93
C ALA A 44 8.05 -16.19 13.65
N ALA A 45 8.92 -15.18 13.50
CA ALA A 45 10.17 -15.10 14.23
C ALA A 45 9.94 -14.96 15.75
N MET A 46 8.97 -14.12 16.17
CA MET A 46 8.60 -13.99 17.58
C MET A 46 8.05 -15.30 18.15
N ALA A 47 7.21 -16.00 17.39
CA ALA A 47 6.72 -17.32 17.78
C ALA A 47 7.87 -18.34 17.91
N ALA A 48 8.79 -18.39 16.95
CA ALA A 48 9.95 -19.26 16.99
C ALA A 48 10.87 -18.97 18.18
N ALA A 49 11.15 -17.69 18.46
CA ALA A 49 11.99 -17.29 19.59
C ALA A 49 11.36 -17.68 20.93
N ARG A 50 10.06 -17.50 21.10
CA ARG A 50 9.32 -17.89 22.33
C ARG A 50 9.29 -19.39 22.55
N ASN A 51 9.25 -20.18 21.47
CA ASN A 51 9.14 -21.64 21.54
C ASN A 51 10.51 -22.34 21.53
N ALA A 52 11.62 -21.61 21.41
CA ALA A 52 12.96 -22.19 21.38
C ALA A 52 13.36 -22.76 22.75
N ASN A 53 13.74 -24.04 22.78
CA ASN A 53 14.25 -24.71 23.98
C ASN A 53 15.47 -25.59 23.62
N PRO A 54 16.70 -25.23 24.05
CA PRO A 54 17.04 -24.06 24.86
C PRO A 54 16.79 -22.74 24.10
N PRO A 55 16.68 -21.60 24.81
CA PRO A 55 16.55 -20.30 24.16
C PRO A 55 17.67 -20.03 23.14
N SER A 56 17.31 -19.51 21.96
CA SER A 56 18.27 -19.13 20.92
C SER A 56 18.48 -17.62 20.87
N PRO A 57 19.72 -17.12 21.10
CA PRO A 57 20.01 -15.69 20.97
C PRO A 57 19.84 -15.20 19.52
N GLN A 58 20.05 -16.05 18.52
CA GLN A 58 19.84 -15.71 17.10
C GLN A 58 18.36 -15.49 16.79
N LEU A 59 17.48 -16.39 17.24
CA LEU A 59 16.03 -16.21 17.06
C LEU A 59 15.54 -14.96 17.80
N THR A 60 16.07 -14.72 19.00
CA THR A 60 15.75 -13.52 19.78
C THR A 60 16.17 -12.24 19.05
N ALA A 61 17.35 -12.22 18.43
CA ALA A 61 17.82 -11.07 17.66
C ALA A 61 16.92 -10.79 16.45
N VAL A 62 16.56 -11.82 15.67
CA VAL A 62 15.67 -11.69 14.50
C VAL A 62 14.27 -11.25 14.92
N ALA A 63 13.71 -11.87 15.97
CA ALA A 63 12.36 -11.56 16.46
C ALA A 63 12.21 -10.12 16.96
N ASN A 64 13.27 -9.55 17.55
CA ASN A 64 13.26 -8.19 18.07
C ASN A 64 13.74 -7.13 17.05
N THR A 65 14.03 -7.54 15.81
CA THR A 65 14.36 -6.61 14.72
C THR A 65 13.07 -6.23 13.97
N PRO A 66 12.76 -4.93 13.79
CA PRO A 66 11.60 -4.50 13.01
C PRO A 66 11.64 -5.02 11.57
N GLN A 67 10.50 -5.50 11.07
CA GLN A 67 10.36 -6.11 9.74
C GLN A 67 9.08 -5.62 9.07
N ALA A 68 9.00 -5.75 7.74
CA ALA A 68 7.80 -5.39 6.99
C ALA A 68 6.70 -6.45 7.14
N TYR A 69 5.45 -5.99 7.23
CA TYR A 69 4.26 -6.84 7.11
C TYR A 69 3.85 -6.98 5.64
N TRP A 70 3.84 -8.22 5.14
CA TRP A 70 3.59 -8.50 3.73
C TRP A 70 2.09 -8.65 3.45
N LEU A 71 1.60 -7.93 2.45
CA LEU A 71 0.22 -7.93 1.99
C LEU A 71 0.16 -8.37 0.53
N ASP A 72 -0.56 -9.45 0.25
CA ASP A 72 -0.78 -9.97 -1.10
C ASP A 72 -2.25 -10.37 -1.34
N GLN A 73 -2.51 -11.16 -2.37
CA GLN A 73 -3.86 -11.63 -2.74
C GLN A 73 -4.58 -12.45 -1.67
N ALA A 74 -3.87 -12.95 -0.63
CA ALA A 74 -4.51 -13.59 0.51
C ALA A 74 -5.37 -12.60 1.33
N PHE A 75 -5.15 -11.30 1.17
CA PHE A 75 -5.97 -10.24 1.74
C PHE A 75 -6.83 -9.59 0.64
N PRO A 76 -8.04 -10.10 0.37
CA PRO A 76 -8.91 -9.51 -0.63
C PRO A 76 -9.33 -8.09 -0.23
N ALA A 77 -9.75 -7.30 -1.22
CA ALA A 77 -10.10 -5.88 -1.02
C ALA A 77 -11.15 -5.65 0.09
N GLY A 78 -12.05 -6.62 0.31
CA GLY A 78 -13.06 -6.54 1.37
C GLY A 78 -12.52 -6.66 2.81
N SER A 79 -11.32 -7.22 3.02
CA SER A 79 -10.76 -7.46 4.36
C SER A 79 -9.42 -6.78 4.62
N VAL A 80 -8.65 -6.46 3.56
CA VAL A 80 -7.31 -5.86 3.69
C VAL A 80 -7.32 -4.52 4.47
N GLY A 81 -8.37 -3.71 4.31
CA GLY A 81 -8.48 -2.42 5.01
C GLY A 81 -8.55 -2.57 6.52
N ALA A 82 -9.34 -3.53 7.02
CA ALA A 82 -9.42 -3.82 8.45
C ALA A 82 -8.08 -4.36 8.99
N ARG A 83 -7.37 -5.19 8.20
CA ARG A 83 -6.06 -5.70 8.57
C ARG A 83 -5.02 -4.59 8.72
N VAL A 84 -4.95 -3.69 7.73
CA VAL A 84 -4.04 -2.53 7.78
C VAL A 84 -4.39 -1.60 8.93
N ALA A 85 -5.67 -1.32 9.15
CA ALA A 85 -6.13 -0.48 10.25
C ALA A 85 -5.72 -1.05 11.61
N GLY A 86 -5.94 -2.35 11.84
CA GLY A 86 -5.55 -3.04 13.08
C GLY A 86 -4.04 -3.01 13.30
N TYR A 87 -3.25 -3.35 12.27
CA TYR A 87 -1.79 -3.36 12.38
C TYR A 87 -1.22 -1.96 12.62
N THR A 88 -1.77 -0.95 11.93
CA THR A 88 -1.37 0.45 12.15
C THR A 88 -1.75 0.93 13.55
N GLY A 89 -2.95 0.57 14.03
CA GLY A 89 -3.38 0.91 15.39
C GLY A 89 -2.46 0.31 16.46
N ALA A 90 -2.05 -0.94 16.30
CA ALA A 90 -1.11 -1.59 17.20
C ALA A 90 0.27 -0.91 17.21
N ALA A 91 0.78 -0.51 16.04
CA ALA A 91 2.03 0.22 15.93
C ALA A 91 1.95 1.62 16.56
N GLN A 92 0.87 2.35 16.33
CA GLN A 92 0.64 3.67 16.94
C GLN A 92 0.55 3.56 18.47
N ALA A 93 -0.13 2.55 18.99
CA ALA A 93 -0.20 2.30 20.43
C ALA A 93 1.18 1.98 21.05
N ALA A 94 2.10 1.42 20.26
CA ALA A 94 3.49 1.19 20.66
C ALA A 94 4.41 2.41 20.45
N GLY A 95 3.91 3.53 19.91
CA GLY A 95 4.73 4.70 19.58
C GLY A 95 5.72 4.45 18.44
N SER A 96 5.41 3.49 17.57
CA SER A 96 6.30 3.00 16.51
C SER A 96 5.68 3.14 15.12
N MET A 97 6.54 3.14 14.11
CA MET A 97 6.18 3.22 12.71
C MET A 97 6.04 1.82 12.08
N PRO A 98 4.86 1.43 11.53
CA PRO A 98 4.75 0.16 10.82
C PRO A 98 5.30 0.27 9.39
N ILE A 99 5.83 -0.84 8.88
CA ILE A 99 6.31 -1.00 7.50
C ILE A 99 5.47 -2.07 6.82
N PHE A 100 4.96 -1.78 5.62
CA PHE A 100 4.23 -2.74 4.80
C PHE A 100 4.96 -3.05 3.50
N ALA A 101 4.87 -4.29 3.03
CA ALA A 101 5.30 -4.69 1.71
C ALA A 101 4.08 -5.11 0.88
N LEU A 102 3.76 -4.37 -0.19
CA LEU A 102 2.67 -4.70 -1.10
C LEU A 102 3.18 -5.64 -2.19
N TYR A 103 2.69 -6.87 -2.18
CA TYR A 103 3.24 -7.99 -2.94
C TYR A 103 2.15 -8.76 -3.70
N GLY A 104 1.17 -8.06 -4.26
CA GLY A 104 0.00 -8.65 -4.94
C GLY A 104 -0.16 -8.34 -6.45
N ILE A 105 0.88 -7.94 -7.18
CA ILE A 105 0.75 -7.62 -8.62
C ILE A 105 0.28 -8.84 -9.41
N PRO A 106 -0.50 -8.68 -10.48
CA PRO A 106 -0.82 -9.79 -11.36
C PRO A 106 0.45 -10.40 -11.96
N HIS A 107 0.45 -11.71 -12.14
CA HIS A 107 1.60 -12.46 -12.65
C HIS A 107 2.88 -12.22 -11.83
N ARG A 108 2.73 -12.06 -10.50
CA ARG A 108 3.85 -11.89 -9.57
C ARG A 108 4.88 -12.99 -9.79
N ASP A 109 6.15 -12.61 -9.72
CA ASP A 109 7.29 -13.53 -9.83
C ASP A 109 7.31 -14.33 -11.15
N CYS A 110 6.57 -13.89 -12.16
CA CYS A 110 6.52 -14.47 -13.51
C CYS A 110 6.24 -15.98 -13.54
N GLY A 111 5.55 -16.53 -12.53
CA GLY A 111 5.28 -17.96 -12.42
C GLY A 111 6.34 -18.78 -11.68
N SER A 112 7.35 -18.15 -11.06
CA SER A 112 8.40 -18.83 -10.30
C SER A 112 7.96 -19.17 -8.85
N TYR A 113 8.92 -19.36 -7.94
CA TYR A 113 8.70 -19.87 -6.58
C TYR A 113 7.69 -19.07 -5.75
N ALA A 114 7.63 -17.77 -5.94
CA ALA A 114 6.71 -16.86 -5.26
C ALA A 114 5.56 -16.42 -6.18
N SER A 115 5.20 -17.22 -7.18
CA SER A 115 4.11 -16.90 -8.09
C SER A 115 2.77 -16.64 -7.37
N GLY A 116 1.94 -15.83 -8.00
CA GLY A 116 0.63 -15.46 -7.45
C GLY A 116 0.22 -14.06 -7.86
N GLY A 117 -0.35 -13.33 -6.91
CA GLY A 117 -0.92 -12.01 -7.15
C GLY A 117 -2.41 -12.03 -7.49
N PHE A 118 -2.99 -10.84 -7.57
CA PHE A 118 -4.39 -10.71 -7.96
C PHE A 118 -4.60 -11.05 -9.44
N ALA A 119 -5.79 -11.54 -9.79
CA ALA A 119 -6.11 -12.01 -11.13
C ALA A 119 -6.03 -10.93 -12.22
N SER A 120 -6.14 -9.65 -11.87
CA SER A 120 -6.09 -8.55 -12.83
C SER A 120 -5.56 -7.27 -12.21
N GLY A 121 -5.05 -6.35 -13.03
CA GLY A 121 -4.62 -5.03 -12.57
C GLY A 121 -5.75 -4.23 -11.90
N ARG A 122 -7.00 -4.44 -12.31
CA ARG A 122 -8.17 -3.85 -11.65
C ARG A 122 -8.30 -4.33 -10.21
N THR A 123 -8.22 -5.65 -9.99
CA THR A 123 -8.32 -6.23 -8.66
C THR A 123 -7.13 -5.81 -7.79
N THR A 124 -5.94 -5.69 -8.37
CA THR A 124 -4.76 -5.12 -7.70
C THR A 124 -4.98 -3.68 -7.27
N ALA A 125 -5.48 -2.81 -8.15
CA ALA A 125 -5.76 -1.41 -7.82
C ALA A 125 -6.81 -1.28 -6.71
N SER A 126 -7.86 -2.11 -6.74
CA SER A 126 -8.86 -2.16 -5.67
C SER A 126 -8.25 -2.59 -4.33
N GLY A 127 -7.41 -3.62 -4.32
CA GLY A 127 -6.71 -4.08 -3.12
C GLY A 127 -5.75 -3.02 -2.55
N SER A 128 -4.94 -2.39 -3.41
CA SER A 128 -4.04 -1.31 -3.05
C SER A 128 -4.78 -0.05 -2.55
N THR A 129 -5.98 0.21 -3.06
CA THR A 129 -6.81 1.33 -2.58
C THR A 129 -7.41 1.01 -1.23
N ALA A 130 -7.94 -0.21 -1.05
CA ALA A 130 -8.51 -0.66 0.21
C ALA A 130 -7.46 -0.78 1.33
N SER A 131 -6.19 -1.03 0.98
CA SER A 131 -5.08 -1.03 1.95
C SER A 131 -4.60 0.37 2.33
N ARG A 132 -5.04 1.44 1.64
CA ARG A 132 -4.74 2.81 2.08
C ARG A 132 -5.57 3.12 3.31
N PRO A 133 -4.94 3.38 4.47
CA PRO A 133 -5.71 3.66 5.66
C PRO A 133 -6.43 5.03 5.50
N ALA A 134 -7.65 5.12 6.03
CA ALA A 134 -8.50 6.32 5.94
C ALA A 134 -7.86 7.58 6.54
N TRP A 135 -6.89 7.45 7.47
CA TRP A 135 -6.17 8.59 8.04
C TRP A 135 -5.19 9.22 7.04
N ALA A 136 -4.74 8.51 5.98
CA ALA A 136 -3.91 9.08 4.92
C ALA A 136 -4.63 10.18 4.11
N ALA A 137 -5.98 10.20 4.14
CA ALA A 137 -6.79 11.27 3.57
C ALA A 137 -6.88 12.50 4.49
N ARG A 138 -6.62 12.35 5.80
CA ARG A 138 -6.70 13.44 6.79
C ARG A 138 -5.34 14.14 6.89
N ARG A 139 -4.96 14.81 5.80
CA ARG A 139 -3.74 15.65 5.71
C ARG A 139 -3.89 16.87 6.62
N ARG A 140 -3.42 16.79 7.87
CA ARG A 140 -2.98 17.93 8.72
C ARG A 140 -2.48 17.36 10.07
N ARG A 141 -1.15 17.31 10.25
CA ARG A 141 -0.41 17.14 11.54
C ARG A 141 -0.23 15.74 12.17
N SER A 142 0.29 14.74 11.45
CA SER A 142 0.99 13.65 12.16
C SER A 142 2.24 13.20 11.39
N SER A 143 3.36 13.08 12.09
CA SER A 143 4.65 12.60 11.56
C SER A 143 4.71 11.07 11.42
N SER A 144 3.67 10.35 11.82
CA SER A 144 3.63 8.88 11.88
C SER A 144 2.98 8.23 10.65
N ASN A 145 3.51 8.51 9.45
CA ASN A 145 3.07 7.88 8.20
C ASN A 145 3.76 6.53 7.94
N PRO A 146 3.05 5.39 7.82
CA PRO A 146 3.61 4.09 7.52
C PRO A 146 4.35 4.07 6.19
N MET A 147 5.49 3.40 6.21
CA MET A 147 6.30 3.15 5.04
C MET A 147 5.72 1.97 4.25
N HIS A 148 5.71 2.09 2.93
CA HIS A 148 5.31 1.01 2.03
C HIS A 148 6.41 0.74 1.00
N SER A 149 6.81 -0.53 0.85
CA SER A 149 7.56 -1.00 -0.32
C SER A 149 6.57 -1.59 -1.32
N THR A 150 6.73 -1.28 -2.60
CA THR A 150 5.76 -1.67 -3.63
C THR A 150 6.43 -2.59 -4.65
N TRP A 151 5.84 -3.77 -4.85
CA TRP A 151 6.19 -4.72 -5.92
C TRP A 151 7.65 -5.21 -5.94
N PRO A 152 8.17 -5.79 -4.84
CA PRO A 152 9.31 -6.67 -4.98
C PRO A 152 8.95 -7.75 -6.03
N THR A 153 9.90 -8.18 -6.87
CA THR A 153 9.69 -9.17 -7.96
C THR A 153 8.72 -8.81 -9.10
N ALA A 154 8.43 -7.52 -9.32
CA ALA A 154 7.79 -7.12 -10.57
C ALA A 154 8.58 -7.63 -11.79
N CYS A 155 7.89 -8.35 -12.69
CA CYS A 155 8.49 -8.75 -13.96
C CYS A 155 8.97 -7.51 -14.70
N ARG A 156 10.20 -7.52 -15.21
CA ARG A 156 10.71 -6.44 -16.07
C ARG A 156 9.92 -6.45 -17.38
N LEU A 157 8.83 -5.68 -17.42
CA LEU A 157 8.00 -5.50 -18.60
C LEU A 157 8.60 -4.41 -19.48
N THR A 158 8.85 -4.71 -20.75
CA THR A 158 9.17 -3.76 -21.84
C THR A 158 7.99 -2.82 -22.19
N SER A 159 6.99 -2.67 -21.32
CA SER A 159 5.78 -1.88 -21.55
C SER A 159 5.40 -1.07 -20.31
N ALA A 160 6.22 -0.08 -19.99
CA ALA A 160 5.90 0.99 -19.06
C ALA A 160 4.95 2.03 -19.69
N ARG A 161 3.87 1.60 -20.36
CA ARG A 161 2.88 2.53 -20.94
C ARG A 161 1.50 2.54 -20.29
N ASN A 162 1.23 1.64 -19.33
CA ASN A 162 -0.07 1.63 -18.62
C ASN A 162 0.04 1.54 -17.09
N ALA A 163 1.17 2.00 -16.54
CA ALA A 163 1.28 2.30 -15.12
C ALA A 163 1.16 3.82 -14.91
N SER A 164 -0.04 4.35 -15.19
CA SER A 164 -0.41 5.69 -14.76
C SER A 164 -1.59 5.53 -13.81
N ILE A 165 -1.31 5.81 -12.55
CA ILE A 165 -2.28 6.10 -11.48
C ILE A 165 -2.63 7.58 -11.59
#